data_AF-A0A919YJ82-F1
#
_entry.id   AF-A0A919YJ82-F1
#
_cell.length_a   1.000
_cell.length_b   1.000
_cell.length_c   1.000
_cell.angle_alpha   90.00
_cell.angle_beta   90.00
_cell.angle_gamma   90.00
#
_symmetry.space_group_name_H-M   'P 1'
#
loop_
_entity.id
_entity.type
_entity.pdbx_description
1 polymer ?
#
loop_
_entity_poly.entity_id
_entity_poly.type
_entity_poly.pdbx_seq_one_letter_code
_entity_poly.pdbx_strand_id
1 'polypeptide(L)'
;MPKWYMDELKRYEREWRKERMSCKNWLGEDKQYIFHGGRGIMYYPSTPTGTWSKFLEKNGLPHVKLHGLRHTAGMLLRESGADLKTIQERLRHTKLDTTANIYTHKSEAISRAAADQLEELNPKWIKFAP
;
A
#
# COMPACT_ATOMS: atom_id res chain seq x y z
N MET A 1 -8.71 3.66 -6.72
CA MET A 1 -7.49 4.01 -5.95
C MET A 1 -7.30 5.51 -6.05
N PRO A 2 -6.77 6.18 -5.01
CA PRO A 2 -6.54 7.63 -5.04
C PRO A 2 -5.72 8.05 -6.26
N LYS A 3 -6.05 9.19 -6.85
CA LYS A 3 -5.38 9.74 -8.03
C LYS A 3 -3.91 10.00 -7.73
N TRP A 4 -3.62 10.59 -6.57
CA TRP A 4 -2.23 10.86 -6.15
C TRP A 4 -1.38 9.58 -6.10
N TYR A 5 -1.96 8.48 -5.62
CA TYR A 5 -1.29 7.18 -5.54
C TYR A 5 -1.05 6.59 -6.93
N MET A 6 -2.03 6.70 -7.82
CA MET A 6 -1.87 6.26 -9.22
C MET A 6 -0.81 7.07 -9.96
N ASP A 7 -0.70 8.37 -9.68
CA ASP A 7 0.35 9.21 -10.27
C ASP A 7 1.74 8.88 -9.72
N GLU A 8 1.84 8.48 -8.45
CA GLU A 8 3.08 7.96 -7.87
C GLU A 8 3.48 6.61 -8.49
N LEU A 9 2.52 5.71 -8.71
CA LEU A 9 2.79 4.46 -9.43
C LEU A 9 3.28 4.67 -10.85
N LYS A 10 2.73 5.66 -11.58
CA LYS A 10 3.23 6.03 -12.92
C LYS A 10 4.67 6.57 -12.87
N ARG A 11 5.02 7.31 -11.81
CA ARG A 11 6.41 7.79 -11.59
C ARG A 11 7.33 6.60 -11.37
N TYR A 12 6.94 5.71 -10.46
CA TYR A 12 7.66 4.49 -10.17
C TYR A 12 7.86 3.60 -11.41
N GLU A 13 6.84 3.43 -12.25
CA GLU A 13 6.94 2.66 -13.49
C GLU A 13 8.03 3.20 -14.44
N ARG A 14 8.19 4.52 -14.51
CA ARG A 14 9.25 5.12 -15.35
C ARG A 14 10.64 4.80 -14.81
N GLU A 15 10.83 4.86 -13.49
CA GLU A 15 12.09 4.49 -12.87
C GLU A 15 12.38 2.99 -13.01
N TRP A 16 11.36 2.15 -12.81
CA TRP A 16 11.42 0.71 -13.05
C TRP A 16 11.90 0.38 -14.47
N ARG A 17 11.37 1.07 -15.48
CA ARG A 17 11.78 0.88 -16.89
C ARG A 17 13.26 1.28 -17.09
N LYS A 18 13.71 2.38 -16.48
CA LYS A 18 15.12 2.80 -16.54
C LYS A 18 16.04 1.77 -15.86
N GLU A 19 15.64 1.26 -14.69
CA GLU A 19 16.38 0.21 -13.98
C GLU A 19 16.51 -1.04 -14.86
N ARG A 20 15.41 -1.49 -15.47
CA ARG A 20 15.43 -2.63 -16.40
C ARG A 20 16.36 -2.41 -17.58
N MET A 21 16.30 -1.25 -18.23
CA MET A 21 17.11 -0.93 -19.41
C MET A 21 18.61 -0.78 -19.08
N SER A 22 18.94 -0.33 -17.87
CA SER A 22 20.33 -0.16 -17.42
C SER A 22 20.92 -1.42 -16.78
N CYS A 23 20.09 -2.42 -16.46
CA CYS A 23 20.51 -3.66 -15.83
C CYS A 23 21.12 -4.63 -16.86
N LYS A 24 22.45 -4.83 -16.79
CA LYS A 24 23.18 -5.76 -17.68
C LYS A 24 22.76 -7.22 -17.53
N ASN A 25 22.31 -7.63 -16.33
CA ASN A 25 21.98 -9.02 -16.01
C ASN A 25 20.57 -9.10 -15.42
N TRP A 26 19.58 -8.93 -16.30
CA TRP A 26 18.16 -9.04 -15.93
C TRP A 26 17.76 -10.51 -15.78
N LEU A 27 17.21 -10.85 -14.61
CA LEU A 27 16.83 -12.22 -14.23
C LEU A 27 15.31 -12.40 -14.09
N GLY A 28 14.53 -11.35 -14.41
CA GLY A 28 13.06 -11.39 -14.32
C GLY A 28 12.36 -12.07 -15.50
N GLU A 29 13.10 -12.53 -16.51
CA GLU A 29 12.57 -13.16 -17.73
C GLU A 29 11.38 -12.38 -18.33
N ASP A 30 10.27 -13.06 -18.60
CA ASP A 30 8.99 -12.55 -19.08
C ASP A 30 8.12 -11.92 -17.97
N LYS A 31 8.43 -12.21 -16.70
CA LYS A 31 7.70 -11.71 -15.54
C LYS A 31 8.07 -10.25 -15.25
N GLN A 32 7.06 -9.45 -14.96
CA GLN A 32 7.21 -8.05 -14.56
C GLN A 32 6.69 -7.86 -13.14
N TYR A 33 7.54 -8.19 -12.16
CA TYR A 33 7.22 -7.90 -10.77
C TYR A 33 7.20 -6.39 -10.56
N ILE A 34 6.10 -5.89 -9.98
CA ILE A 34 5.97 -4.48 -9.62
C ILE A 34 7.14 -4.07 -8.72
N PHE A 35 7.46 -4.86 -7.70
CA PHE A 35 8.63 -4.63 -6.85
C PHE A 35 9.67 -5.73 -7.06
N HIS A 36 10.92 -5.34 -7.35
CA HIS A 36 12.04 -6.28 -7.52
C HIS A 36 13.34 -5.75 -6.90
N GLY A 37 14.27 -6.66 -6.60
CA GLY A 37 15.60 -6.34 -6.06
C GLY A 37 16.60 -5.83 -7.09
N GLY A 38 16.20 -4.92 -7.98
CA GLY A 38 17.05 -4.33 -9.05
C GLY A 38 17.37 -5.21 -10.28
N ARG A 39 17.09 -6.53 -10.25
CA ARG A 39 17.36 -7.46 -11.38
C ARG A 39 16.11 -8.15 -11.94
N GLY A 40 14.93 -7.61 -11.67
CA GLY A 40 13.67 -8.23 -12.11
C GLY A 40 13.22 -9.44 -11.30
N ILE A 41 13.91 -9.83 -10.23
CA ILE A 41 13.46 -10.88 -9.29
C ILE A 41 12.71 -10.22 -8.14
N MET A 42 11.55 -10.77 -7.78
CA MET A 42 10.77 -10.34 -6.63
C MET A 42 11.59 -10.32 -5.34
N TYR A 43 11.23 -9.43 -4.42
CA TYR A 43 11.75 -9.48 -3.07
C TYR A 43 11.34 -10.76 -2.36
N TYR A 44 12.20 -11.24 -1.46
CA TYR A 44 11.80 -12.26 -0.50
C TYR A 44 10.72 -11.68 0.44
N PRO A 45 9.72 -12.46 0.90
CA PRO A 45 8.60 -11.92 1.68
C PRO A 45 8.97 -11.16 2.94
N SER A 46 10.11 -11.46 3.58
CA SER A 46 10.59 -10.73 4.76
C SER A 46 11.37 -9.45 4.44
N THR A 47 11.82 -9.26 3.20
CA THR A 47 12.62 -8.09 2.80
C THR A 47 11.90 -6.77 3.04
N PRO A 48 10.60 -6.58 2.72
CA PRO A 48 9.89 -5.35 3.03
C PRO A 48 9.88 -5.04 4.54
N THR A 49 9.63 -6.05 5.38
CA THR A 49 9.63 -5.90 6.84
C THR A 49 11.00 -5.49 7.37
N GLY A 50 12.08 -6.13 6.90
CA GLY A 50 13.44 -5.76 7.30
C GLY A 50 13.85 -4.36 6.82
N THR A 51 13.48 -4.01 5.59
CA THR A 51 13.75 -2.68 5.01
C THR A 51 13.00 -1.59 5.79
N TRP A 52 11.76 -1.85 6.17
CA TRP A 52 10.95 -0.96 7.00
C TRP A 52 11.58 -0.72 8.38
N SER A 53 12.00 -1.78 9.08
CA SER A 53 12.66 -1.64 10.38
C SER A 53 13.93 -0.78 10.28
N LYS A 54 14.77 -1.02 9.26
CA LYS A 54 15.97 -0.21 9.01
C LYS A 54 15.63 1.25 8.67
N PHE A 55 14.54 1.48 7.95
CA PHE A 55 14.07 2.83 7.65
C PHE A 55 13.66 3.57 8.92
N LEU A 56 12.92 2.92 9.83
CA LEU A 56 12.54 3.53 11.11
C LEU A 56 13.77 3.89 11.94
N GLU A 57 14.71 2.96 12.10
CA GLU A 57 15.95 3.17 12.83
C GLU A 57 16.77 4.33 12.26
N LYS A 58 16.96 4.35 10.93
CA LYS A 58 17.71 5.41 10.24
C LYS A 58 17.12 6.79 10.44
N ASN A 59 15.80 6.89 10.65
CA ASN A 59 15.10 8.16 10.83
C ASN A 59 14.75 8.46 12.30
N GLY A 60 15.25 7.66 13.26
CA GLY A 60 14.96 7.85 14.69
C GLY A 60 13.48 7.68 15.06
N LEU A 61 12.72 6.92 14.25
CA LEU A 61 11.29 6.70 14.45
C LEU A 61 11.04 5.51 15.41
N PRO A 62 9.98 5.57 16.24
CA PRO A 62 9.58 4.44 17.07
C PRO A 62 9.35 3.17 16.26
N HIS A 63 9.68 2.02 16.84
CA HIS A 63 9.46 0.75 16.16
C HIS A 63 7.96 0.47 15.99
N VAL A 64 7.50 0.46 14.75
CA VAL A 64 6.15 0.04 14.36
C VAL A 64 6.24 -1.07 13.33
N LYS A 65 5.42 -2.11 13.47
CA LYS A 65 5.38 -3.21 12.48
C LYS A 65 4.90 -2.68 11.14
N LEU A 66 5.45 -3.20 10.04
CA LEU A 66 4.99 -2.84 8.69
C LEU A 66 3.50 -3.14 8.48
N HIS A 67 3.00 -4.26 9.03
CA HIS A 67 1.56 -4.58 9.02
C HIS A 67 0.71 -3.56 9.81
N GLY A 68 1.30 -2.86 10.77
CA GLY A 68 0.68 -1.75 11.49
C GLY A 68 0.15 -0.67 10.53
N LEU A 69 0.85 -0.41 9.42
CA LEU A 69 0.39 0.55 8.41
C LEU A 69 -0.97 0.16 7.81
N ARG A 70 -1.26 -1.14 7.68
CA ARG A 70 -2.57 -1.62 7.21
C ARG A 70 -3.66 -1.33 8.23
N HIS A 71 -3.37 -1.51 9.52
CA HIS A 71 -4.30 -1.16 10.60
C HIS A 71 -4.56 0.34 10.64
N THR A 72 -3.51 1.16 10.53
CA THR A 72 -3.64 2.62 10.45
C THR A 72 -4.49 3.03 9.25
N ALA A 73 -4.29 2.45 8.08
CA ALA A 73 -5.13 2.72 6.91
C ALA A 73 -6.61 2.38 7.14
N GLY A 74 -6.90 1.29 7.87
CA GLY A 74 -8.28 0.95 8.26
C GLY A 74 -8.89 1.91 9.25
N MET A 75 -8.12 2.36 10.25
CA MET A 75 -8.55 3.37 11.21
C MET A 75 -8.84 4.70 10.53
N LEU A 76 -7.94 5.17 9.66
CA LEU A 76 -8.15 6.43 8.92
C LEU A 76 -9.36 6.37 7.99
N LEU A 77 -9.61 5.22 7.34
CA LEU A 77 -10.83 5.02 6.56
C LEU A 77 -12.09 5.06 7.45
N ARG A 78 -12.01 4.53 8.68
CA ARG A 78 -13.12 4.56 9.63
C ARG A 78 -13.39 5.98 10.14
N GLU A 79 -12.34 6.73 10.46
CA GLU A 79 -12.42 8.12 10.94
C GLU A 79 -12.95 9.07 9.87
N SER A 80 -12.64 8.81 8.60
CA SER A 80 -13.19 9.53 7.43
C SER A 80 -14.62 9.12 7.06
N GLY A 81 -15.27 8.27 7.87
CA GLY A 81 -16.68 7.93 7.71
C GLY A 81 -16.98 6.80 6.72
N ALA A 82 -15.97 6.05 6.25
CA ALA A 82 -16.22 4.85 5.46
C ALA A 82 -16.92 3.78 6.32
N ASP A 83 -17.93 3.12 5.75
CA ASP A 83 -18.64 2.05 6.44
C ASP A 83 -17.75 0.79 6.61
N LEU A 84 -18.10 -0.02 7.62
CA LEU A 84 -17.31 -1.19 8.00
C LEU A 84 -17.16 -2.22 6.86
N LYS A 85 -18.19 -2.38 6.03
CA LYS A 85 -18.17 -3.32 4.91
C LYS A 85 -17.21 -2.82 3.83
N THR A 86 -17.24 -1.52 3.52
CA THR A 86 -16.27 -0.87 2.62
C THR A 86 -14.83 -1.08 3.08
N ILE A 87 -14.55 -0.90 4.37
CA ILE A 87 -13.23 -1.13 4.96
C ILE A 87 -12.83 -2.61 4.87
N GLN A 88 -13.74 -3.52 5.20
CA GLN A 88 -13.49 -4.97 5.13
C GLN A 88 -13.18 -5.43 3.70
N GLU A 89 -13.95 -4.98 2.71
CA GLU A 89 -13.70 -5.27 1.30
C GLU A 89 -12.34 -4.72 0.84
N ARG A 90 -12.02 -3.48 1.23
CA ARG A 90 -10.77 -2.81 0.85
C ARG A 90 -9.54 -3.45 1.48
N LEU A 91 -9.63 -3.84 2.74
CA LEU A 91 -8.55 -4.46 3.49
C LEU A 91 -8.56 -5.99 3.44
N ARG A 92 -9.44 -6.61 2.64
CA ARG A 92 -9.52 -8.07 2.44
C ARG A 92 -9.22 -8.87 3.72
N HIS A 93 -9.88 -8.53 4.82
CA HIS A 93 -9.69 -9.24 6.08
C HIS A 93 -10.48 -10.56 6.02
N THR A 94 -9.77 -11.69 6.04
CA THR A 94 -10.34 -13.02 6.30
C THR A 94 -10.64 -13.26 7.78
N LYS A 95 -10.19 -12.37 8.67
CA LYS A 95 -10.46 -12.42 10.12
C LYS A 95 -10.92 -11.04 10.63
N LEU A 96 -12.23 -10.82 10.55
CA LEU A 96 -12.98 -10.33 11.69
C LEU A 96 -13.60 -11.58 12.33
N ASP A 97 -12.83 -12.31 13.15
CA ASP A 97 -13.38 -13.44 13.92
C ASP A 97 -14.35 -12.97 15.02
N THR A 98 -14.78 -11.72 14.95
CA THR A 98 -16.00 -11.27 15.60
C THR A 98 -16.60 -10.17 14.74
N THR A 99 -17.81 -10.45 14.24
CA THR A 99 -18.70 -9.52 13.51
C THR A 99 -18.41 -9.32 12.02
N ALA A 100 -18.84 -10.29 11.19
CA ALA A 100 -19.74 -10.05 10.04
C ALA A 100 -19.78 -11.28 9.11
N ASN A 101 -20.54 -12.30 9.50
CA ASN A 101 -21.10 -13.26 8.54
C ASN A 101 -22.39 -12.72 7.89
N ILE A 102 -22.57 -11.40 7.89
CA ILE A 102 -23.79 -10.78 7.39
C ILE A 102 -23.35 -9.68 6.43
N TYR A 103 -23.74 -9.85 5.17
CA TYR A 103 -23.57 -8.91 4.06
C TYR A 103 -22.11 -8.88 3.51
N THR A 104 -21.80 -9.04 2.22
CA THR A 104 -22.60 -8.75 1.02
C THR A 104 -21.79 -9.01 -0.26
N HIS A 105 -22.50 -8.94 -1.39
CA HIS A 105 -21.98 -8.81 -2.75
C HIS A 105 -21.03 -7.61 -2.96
N LYS A 106 -19.95 -7.88 -3.70
CA LYS A 106 -18.92 -6.94 -4.18
C LYS A 106 -19.55 -5.94 -5.17
N SER A 107 -19.36 -4.64 -4.96
CA SER A 107 -19.74 -3.59 -5.92
C SER A 107 -18.61 -2.60 -6.11
N GLU A 108 -18.36 -2.17 -7.35
CA GLU A 108 -17.34 -1.16 -7.67
C GLU A 108 -17.58 0.19 -7.00
N ALA A 109 -18.83 0.52 -6.68
CA ALA A 109 -19.20 1.77 -6.01
C ALA A 109 -18.55 1.88 -4.62
N ILE A 110 -18.49 0.75 -3.89
CA ILE A 110 -17.88 0.63 -2.57
C ILE A 110 -16.36 0.90 -2.64
N SER A 111 -15.69 0.35 -3.65
CA SER A 111 -14.25 0.56 -3.87
C SER A 111 -13.89 2.01 -4.22
N ARG A 112 -14.81 2.72 -4.90
CA ARG A 112 -14.65 4.15 -5.25
C ARG A 112 -14.75 5.04 -4.01
N ALA A 113 -15.77 4.85 -3.17
CA ALA A 113 -15.92 5.64 -1.94
C ALA A 113 -14.68 5.56 -1.03
N ALA A 114 -14.12 4.36 -0.85
CA ALA A 114 -12.85 4.18 -0.11
C ALA A 114 -11.63 4.82 -0.79
N ALA A 115 -11.64 4.99 -2.12
CA ALA A 115 -10.58 5.70 -2.82
C ALA A 115 -10.70 7.22 -2.63
N ASP A 116 -11.90 7.76 -2.61
CA ASP A 116 -12.16 9.19 -2.41
C ASP A 116 -11.70 9.62 -1.00
N GLN A 117 -12.02 8.82 0.04
CA GLN A 117 -11.56 9.12 1.41
C GLN A 117 -10.03 9.07 1.57
N LEU A 118 -9.35 8.20 0.82
CA LEU A 118 -7.88 8.16 0.80
C LEU A 118 -7.26 9.30 -0.04
N GLU A 119 -8.04 9.97 -0.88
CA GLU A 119 -7.56 11.19 -1.56
C GLU A 119 -7.27 12.28 -0.54
N GLU A 120 -8.06 12.37 0.54
CA GLU A 120 -7.88 13.28 1.70
C GLU A 120 -6.57 13.06 2.47
N LEU A 121 -5.96 11.90 2.32
CA LEU A 121 -4.72 11.52 3.03
C LEU A 121 -3.46 11.71 2.17
N ASN A 122 -3.54 12.52 1.11
CA ASN A 122 -2.40 12.72 0.23
C ASN A 122 -1.24 13.41 1.00
N PRO A 123 -0.05 12.79 1.01
CA PRO A 123 1.07 13.24 1.83
C PRO A 123 1.62 14.62 1.42
N LYS A 124 1.21 15.18 0.27
CA LYS A 124 1.66 16.50 -0.18
C LYS A 124 1.08 17.67 0.62
N TRP A 125 0.00 17.46 1.37
CA TRP A 125 -0.68 18.53 2.13
C TRP A 125 -0.90 18.20 3.60
N ILE A 126 -0.49 17.00 4.05
CA ILE A 126 -0.31 16.70 5.46
C ILE A 126 0.87 17.53 5.95
N LYS A 127 0.57 18.72 6.50
CA LYS A 127 1.53 19.45 7.32
C LYS A 127 1.69 18.63 8.60
N PHE A 128 2.87 18.04 8.80
CA PHE A 128 3.24 17.61 10.14
C PHE A 128 3.19 18.87 11.02
N ALA A 129 2.29 18.88 12.01
CA ALA A 129 2.35 19.90 13.05
C ALA A 129 3.76 19.83 13.68
N PRO A 130 4.39 20.98 13.94
CA PRO A 130 5.77 21.04 14.43
C PRO A 130 5.98 20.24 15.72
#